data_AF-A0A0X3X7K8-F1
#
_entry.id   AF-A0A0X3X7K8-F1
#
_cell.length_a   1.000
_cell.length_b   1.000
_cell.length_c   1.000
_cell.angle_alpha   90.00
_cell.angle_beta   90.00
_cell.angle_gamma   90.00
#
_symmetry.space_group_name_H-M   'P 1'
#
loop_
_entity.id
_entity.type
_entity.pdbx_description
1 polymer ?
#
loop_
_entity_poly.entity_id
_entity_poly.type
_entity_poly.pdbx_seq_one_letter_code
_entity_poly.pdbx_strand_id
1 'polypeptide(L)'
;MTHDLRFEILGPPRLVVDGRPHPIRSRNLSVILTTLLVRSGRVVSVEELIGEVWHQPPRRARDAIYVYISKLRDQIGNGVVDSQFPGYTMLVRGQQLDVQLFGRYRADGHLSMANGDHEEAARAWRNALALHRGSLVGGVCAGPILSSFDSWLRQSRTECVELTAWAQLSAGLYHEAIGFLTQQVPRNPLNEILHQQLMLAFLLSRHRAQALRVFGNARRTFSDRLGLEPGGDLVEVHDIVRSDDVGRAKRAISSAVASRLRSHRSPVES
;
A
#
# COMPACT_ATOMS: atom_id res chain seq x y z
N MET A 1 -23.16 12.81 -22.95
CA MET A 1 -22.55 11.47 -22.79
C MET A 1 -21.51 11.57 -21.71
N THR A 2 -21.83 11.13 -20.50
CA THR A 2 -20.90 11.09 -19.36
C THR A 2 -19.89 9.98 -19.63
N HIS A 3 -18.66 10.35 -19.98
CA HIS A 3 -17.58 9.38 -20.17
C HIS A 3 -17.23 8.75 -18.81
N ASP A 4 -16.87 7.46 -18.79
CA ASP A 4 -16.37 6.84 -17.55
C ASP A 4 -14.95 7.36 -17.30
N LEU A 5 -14.83 8.36 -16.43
CA LEU A 5 -13.56 8.97 -16.03
C LEU A 5 -13.11 8.41 -14.68
N ARG A 6 -11.94 7.80 -14.66
CA ARG A 6 -11.26 7.34 -13.44
C ARG A 6 -9.85 7.92 -13.34
N PHE A 7 -9.41 8.10 -12.11
CA PHE A 7 -8.10 8.59 -11.74
C PHE A 7 -7.34 7.48 -11.05
N GLU A 8 -6.12 7.25 -11.51
CA GLU A 8 -5.27 6.24 -10.90
C GLU A 8 -3.95 6.85 -10.48
N ILE A 9 -3.70 6.89 -9.16
CA ILE A 9 -2.54 7.52 -8.52
C ILE A 9 -1.70 6.58 -7.67
N LEU A 10 -2.07 5.30 -7.53
CA LEU A 10 -1.26 4.29 -6.83
C LEU A 10 -0.09 3.82 -7.71
N GLY A 11 0.69 4.77 -8.22
CA GLY A 11 1.75 4.63 -9.20
C GLY A 11 1.89 5.93 -10.01
N PRO A 12 2.53 5.90 -11.19
CA PRO A 12 2.53 7.04 -12.09
C PRO A 12 1.09 7.48 -12.42
N PRO A 13 0.74 8.77 -12.23
CA PRO A 13 -0.64 9.21 -12.35
C PRO A 13 -1.14 9.12 -13.80
N ARG A 14 -2.32 8.54 -13.95
CA ARG A 14 -3.01 8.45 -15.24
C ARG A 14 -4.51 8.64 -15.08
N LEU A 15 -5.12 9.15 -16.14
CA LEU A 15 -6.56 9.17 -16.32
C LEU A 15 -6.95 7.89 -17.02
N VAL A 16 -8.13 7.36 -16.76
CA VAL A 16 -8.73 6.28 -17.54
C VAL A 16 -10.05 6.82 -18.06
N VAL A 17 -10.16 6.95 -19.38
CA VAL A 17 -11.34 7.47 -20.08
C VAL A 17 -11.91 6.34 -20.91
N ASP A 18 -13.14 5.92 -20.60
CA ASP A 18 -13.82 4.80 -21.26
C ASP A 18 -12.92 3.53 -21.32
N GLY A 19 -12.25 3.26 -20.18
CA GLY A 19 -11.35 2.12 -20.02
C GLY A 19 -9.95 2.28 -20.62
N ARG A 20 -9.65 3.40 -21.31
CA ARG A 20 -8.33 3.64 -21.93
C ARG A 20 -7.44 4.50 -21.03
N PRO A 21 -6.20 4.06 -20.72
CA PRO A 21 -5.29 4.84 -19.89
C PRO A 21 -4.63 5.98 -20.67
N HIS A 22 -4.69 7.19 -20.11
CA HIS A 22 -4.06 8.41 -20.59
C HIS A 22 -3.07 8.93 -19.52
N PRO A 23 -1.76 8.75 -19.71
CA PRO A 23 -0.76 9.16 -18.72
C PRO A 23 -0.61 10.67 -18.63
N ILE A 24 -0.43 11.19 -17.42
CA ILE A 24 -0.06 12.59 -17.21
C ILE A 24 1.45 12.73 -17.38
N ARG A 25 1.89 13.25 -18.53
CA ARG A 25 3.32 13.27 -18.90
C ARG A 25 4.13 14.38 -18.24
N SER A 26 3.49 15.49 -17.88
CA SER A 26 4.19 16.59 -17.20
C SER A 26 4.35 16.28 -15.72
N ARG A 27 5.57 16.40 -15.21
CA ARG A 27 5.89 16.22 -13.78
C ARG A 27 5.08 17.16 -12.90
N ASN A 28 5.06 18.46 -13.22
CA ASN A 28 4.37 19.45 -12.40
C ASN A 28 2.85 19.28 -12.45
N LEU A 29 2.28 18.92 -13.61
CA LEU A 29 0.86 18.56 -13.70
C LEU A 29 0.53 17.30 -12.89
N SER A 30 1.42 16.29 -12.95
CA SER A 30 1.28 15.06 -12.18
C SER A 30 1.25 15.33 -10.68
N VAL A 31 2.17 16.17 -10.19
CA VAL A 31 2.22 16.59 -8.78
C VAL A 31 0.92 17.30 -8.40
N ILE A 32 0.53 18.34 -9.13
CA ILE A 32 -0.67 19.13 -8.81
C ILE A 32 -1.93 18.26 -8.81
N LEU A 33 -2.12 17.44 -9.85
CA LEU A 33 -3.28 16.54 -9.94
C LEU A 33 -3.29 15.55 -8.76
N THR A 34 -2.15 14.92 -8.47
CA THR A 34 -2.05 13.95 -7.38
C THR A 34 -2.32 14.60 -6.03
N THR A 35 -1.80 15.80 -5.78
CA THR A 35 -2.06 16.56 -4.54
C THR A 35 -3.55 16.84 -4.36
N LEU A 36 -4.23 17.30 -5.42
CA LEU A 36 -5.67 17.55 -5.38
C LEU A 36 -6.48 16.25 -5.17
N LEU A 37 -6.06 15.13 -5.76
CA LEU A 37 -6.71 13.82 -5.57
C LEU A 37 -6.53 13.27 -4.15
N VAL A 38 -5.31 13.35 -3.61
CA VAL A 38 -4.99 12.94 -2.23
C VAL A 38 -5.80 13.76 -1.23
N ARG A 39 -6.03 15.04 -1.54
CA ARG A 39 -6.88 15.95 -0.76
C ARG A 39 -8.30 16.06 -1.32
N SER A 40 -8.81 15.04 -2.02
CA SER A 40 -10.11 15.11 -2.68
C SER A 40 -11.21 15.59 -1.71
N GLY A 41 -11.98 16.60 -2.14
CA GLY A 41 -13.02 17.26 -1.36
C GLY A 41 -12.52 18.31 -0.36
N ARG A 42 -11.22 18.59 -0.30
CA ARG A 42 -10.62 19.63 0.55
C ARG A 42 -9.94 20.69 -0.31
N VAL A 43 -9.99 21.94 0.16
CA VAL A 43 -9.25 23.04 -0.48
C VAL A 43 -7.76 22.86 -0.26
N VAL A 44 -6.99 22.92 -1.34
CA VAL A 44 -5.53 23.02 -1.34
C VAL A 44 -5.18 24.42 -1.79
N SER A 45 -4.51 25.18 -0.94
CA SER A 45 -4.10 26.55 -1.23
C SER A 45 -3.08 26.61 -2.36
N VAL A 46 -2.98 27.77 -3.02
CA VAL A 46 -1.93 28.00 -4.04
C VAL A 46 -0.53 27.81 -3.43
N GLU A 47 -0.31 28.24 -2.19
CA GLU A 47 0.98 28.08 -1.50
C GLU A 47 1.33 26.62 -1.21
N GLU A 48 0.34 25.80 -0.80
CA GLU A 48 0.55 24.35 -0.67
C GLU A 48 0.90 23.71 -2.02
N LEU A 49 0.20 24.07 -3.11
CA LEU A 49 0.54 23.57 -4.44
C LEU A 49 1.95 23.99 -4.87
N ILE A 50 2.38 25.20 -4.55
CA ILE A 50 3.76 25.66 -4.81
C ILE A 50 4.75 24.80 -4.03
N GLY A 51 4.51 24.60 -2.73
CA GLY A 51 5.35 23.78 -1.85
C GLY A 51 5.40 22.31 -2.24
N GLU A 52 4.34 21.79 -2.88
CA GLU A 52 4.35 20.45 -3.46
C GLU A 52 5.16 20.37 -4.74
N VAL A 53 5.18 21.40 -5.59
CA VAL A 53 5.82 21.30 -6.91
C VAL A 53 7.30 21.66 -6.86
N TRP A 54 7.69 22.65 -6.04
CA TRP A 54 9.04 23.20 -6.03
C TRP A 54 9.61 23.29 -4.62
N HIS A 55 10.85 22.81 -4.47
CA HIS A 55 11.66 23.13 -3.29
C HIS A 55 12.13 24.60 -3.31
N GLN A 56 12.48 25.10 -4.49
CA GLN A 56 12.83 26.50 -4.74
C GLN A 56 11.90 27.07 -5.81
N PRO A 57 10.83 27.81 -5.43
CA PRO A 57 9.84 28.25 -6.37
C PRO A 57 10.35 29.38 -7.28
N PRO A 58 9.96 29.42 -8.57
CA PRO A 58 10.28 30.53 -9.45
C PRO A 58 9.55 31.82 -9.03
N ARG A 59 10.06 32.98 -9.45
CA ARG A 59 9.46 34.30 -9.14
C ARG A 59 7.96 34.40 -9.46
N ARG A 60 7.51 33.71 -10.52
CA ARG A 60 6.10 33.67 -10.97
C ARG A 60 5.44 32.31 -10.71
N ALA A 61 5.70 31.71 -9.54
CA ALA A 61 5.17 30.39 -9.19
C ALA A 61 3.63 30.36 -9.16
N ARG A 62 2.98 31.40 -8.63
CA ARG A 62 1.52 31.53 -8.62
C ARG A 62 0.93 31.51 -10.04
N ASP A 63 1.50 32.31 -10.95
CA ASP A 63 1.08 32.33 -12.36
C ASP A 63 1.25 30.96 -13.02
N ALA A 64 2.35 30.26 -12.71
CA ALA A 64 2.59 28.91 -13.20
C ALA A 64 1.53 27.90 -12.69
N ILE A 65 1.13 27.98 -11.42
CA ILE A 65 0.02 27.17 -10.88
C ILE A 65 -1.27 27.43 -11.67
N TYR A 66 -1.61 28.68 -11.97
CA TYR A 66 -2.80 29.01 -12.76
C TYR A 66 -2.77 28.38 -14.16
N VAL A 67 -1.61 28.42 -14.82
CA VAL A 67 -1.42 27.74 -16.12
C VAL A 67 -1.59 26.23 -16.00
N TYR A 68 -1.06 25.60 -14.95
CA TYR A 68 -1.22 24.16 -14.74
C TYR A 68 -2.66 23.77 -14.44
N ILE A 69 -3.38 24.54 -13.62
CA ILE A 69 -4.80 24.31 -13.35
C ILE A 69 -5.64 24.45 -14.62
N SER A 70 -5.36 25.46 -15.45
CA SER A 70 -6.03 25.61 -16.76
C SER A 70 -5.80 24.37 -17.62
N LYS A 71 -4.55 23.90 -17.74
CA LYS A 71 -4.21 22.68 -18.51
C LYS A 71 -4.88 21.42 -17.93
N LEU A 72 -5.01 21.30 -16.62
CA LEU A 72 -5.72 20.18 -16.01
C LEU A 72 -7.20 20.21 -16.39
N ARG A 73 -7.86 21.37 -16.29
CA ARG A 73 -9.28 21.54 -16.69
C ARG A 73 -9.50 21.18 -18.16
N ASP A 74 -8.58 21.58 -19.04
CA ASP A 74 -8.63 21.20 -20.45
C ASP A 74 -8.51 19.68 -20.67
N GLN A 75 -7.73 18.98 -19.84
CA GLN A 75 -7.49 17.53 -19.98
C GLN A 75 -8.60 16.66 -19.36
N ILE A 76 -9.15 17.06 -18.22
CA ILE A 76 -10.07 16.22 -17.43
C ILE A 76 -11.53 16.68 -17.49
N GLY A 77 -11.78 17.82 -18.12
CA GLY A 77 -13.10 18.44 -18.22
C GLY A 77 -13.30 19.60 -17.25
N ASN A 78 -14.07 20.58 -17.70
CA ASN A 78 -14.48 21.71 -16.88
C ASN A 78 -15.44 21.26 -15.77
N GLY A 79 -15.25 21.79 -14.55
CA GLY A 79 -16.08 21.49 -13.37
C GLY A 79 -15.59 20.33 -12.50
N VAL A 80 -14.44 19.71 -12.82
CA VAL A 80 -13.79 18.73 -11.94
C VAL A 80 -12.94 19.44 -10.89
N VAL A 81 -12.16 20.45 -11.30
CA VAL A 81 -11.32 21.28 -10.42
C VAL A 81 -11.95 22.65 -10.25
N ASP A 82 -12.42 22.95 -9.05
CA ASP A 82 -13.08 24.21 -8.71
C ASP A 82 -12.11 25.19 -8.08
N SER A 83 -12.26 26.48 -8.42
CA SER A 83 -11.55 27.57 -7.75
C SER A 83 -12.27 27.88 -6.45
N GLN A 84 -11.61 27.69 -5.31
CA GLN A 84 -12.16 27.98 -4.00
C GLN A 84 -11.07 28.61 -3.14
N PHE A 85 -11.25 29.88 -2.75
CA PHE A 85 -10.26 30.62 -1.97
C PHE A 85 -9.84 29.83 -0.70
N PRO A 86 -8.53 29.72 -0.37
CA PRO A 86 -7.38 30.37 -1.02
C PRO A 86 -6.70 29.56 -2.13
N GLY A 87 -7.38 28.61 -2.77
CA GLY A 87 -6.82 27.84 -3.89
C GLY A 87 -7.84 27.03 -4.67
N TYR A 88 -7.67 25.71 -4.67
CA TYR A 88 -8.42 24.80 -5.52
C TYR A 88 -8.92 23.60 -4.75
N THR A 89 -10.08 23.09 -5.17
CA THR A 89 -10.62 21.82 -4.68
C THR A 89 -10.92 20.92 -5.85
N MET A 90 -10.85 19.63 -5.63
CA MET A 90 -11.26 18.62 -6.59
C MET A 90 -12.05 17.56 -5.86
N LEU A 91 -13.28 17.28 -6.30
CA LEU A 91 -14.11 16.26 -5.68
C LEU A 91 -14.32 15.10 -6.65
N VAL A 92 -13.71 13.96 -6.35
CA VAL A 92 -13.93 12.72 -7.07
C VAL A 92 -14.90 11.85 -6.25
N ARG A 93 -16.04 11.49 -6.85
CA ARG A 93 -17.11 10.72 -6.19
C ARG A 93 -17.08 9.26 -6.62
N GLY A 94 -17.54 8.36 -5.75
CA GLY A 94 -17.68 6.93 -6.05
C GLY A 94 -16.34 6.20 -6.17
N GLN A 95 -16.25 5.22 -7.07
CA GLN A 95 -15.06 4.38 -7.28
C GLN A 95 -14.16 4.93 -8.41
N GLN A 96 -14.19 6.26 -8.61
CA GLN A 96 -13.44 6.93 -9.65
C GLN A 96 -11.98 7.16 -9.30
N LEU A 97 -11.55 6.87 -8.07
CA LEU A 97 -10.17 7.05 -7.62
C LEU A 97 -9.62 5.75 -7.02
N ASP A 98 -8.52 5.24 -7.57
CA ASP A 98 -7.92 3.96 -7.15
C ASP A 98 -7.53 3.92 -5.66
N VAL A 99 -7.12 5.03 -5.05
CA VAL A 99 -6.85 5.07 -3.60
C VAL A 99 -8.11 4.89 -2.74
N GLN A 100 -9.28 5.35 -3.20
CA GLN A 100 -10.54 5.10 -2.49
C GLN A 100 -10.91 3.62 -2.57
N LEU A 101 -10.72 3.00 -3.74
CA LEU A 101 -10.91 1.57 -3.94
C LEU A 101 -9.92 0.73 -3.10
N PHE A 102 -8.68 1.18 -2.98
CA PHE A 102 -7.69 0.58 -2.09
C PHE A 102 -8.11 0.63 -0.63
N GLY A 103 -8.59 1.79 -0.15
CA GLY A 103 -9.13 1.93 1.20
C GLY A 103 -10.31 1.00 1.46
N ARG A 104 -11.21 0.85 0.47
CA ARG A 104 -12.35 -0.08 0.56
C ARG A 104 -11.89 -1.53 0.66
N TYR A 105 -11.02 -2.00 -0.22
CA TYR A 105 -10.53 -3.38 -0.16
C TYR A 105 -9.79 -3.69 1.14
N ARG A 106 -9.09 -2.70 1.72
CA ARG A 106 -8.50 -2.86 3.06
C ARG A 106 -9.57 -3.08 4.12
N ALA A 107 -10.60 -2.21 4.15
CA ALA A 107 -11.70 -2.32 5.10
C ALA A 107 -12.46 -3.65 4.95
N ASP A 108 -12.75 -4.07 3.72
CA ASP A 108 -13.40 -5.34 3.41
C ASP A 108 -12.56 -6.53 3.90
N GLY A 109 -11.23 -6.46 3.74
CA GLY A 109 -10.31 -7.47 4.25
C GLY A 109 -10.31 -7.56 5.79
N HIS A 110 -10.29 -6.43 6.47
CA HIS A 110 -10.37 -6.39 7.94
C HIS A 110 -11.72 -6.93 8.46
N LEU A 111 -12.82 -6.56 7.80
CA LEU A 111 -14.15 -7.05 8.14
C LEU A 111 -14.26 -8.57 7.97
N SER A 112 -13.79 -9.09 6.84
CA SER A 112 -13.80 -10.54 6.54
C SER A 112 -12.93 -11.30 7.54
N MET A 113 -11.75 -10.78 7.86
CA MET A 113 -10.84 -11.36 8.85
C MET A 113 -11.48 -11.41 10.25
N ALA A 114 -12.20 -10.36 10.65
CA ALA A 114 -12.91 -10.31 11.93
C ALA A 114 -14.09 -11.29 12.00
N ASN A 115 -14.71 -11.59 10.86
CA ASN A 115 -15.80 -12.57 10.74
C ASN A 115 -15.31 -14.02 10.59
N GLY A 116 -13.99 -14.24 10.55
CA GLY A 116 -13.40 -15.56 10.35
C GLY A 116 -13.36 -16.04 8.89
N ASP A 117 -13.78 -15.18 7.93
CA ASP A 117 -13.67 -15.48 6.51
C ASP A 117 -12.27 -15.10 6.00
N HIS A 118 -11.32 -16.00 6.28
CA HIS A 118 -9.91 -15.80 5.96
C HIS A 118 -9.61 -15.82 4.46
N GLU A 119 -10.36 -16.58 3.67
CA GLU A 119 -10.18 -16.62 2.21
C GLU A 119 -10.59 -15.31 1.56
N GLU A 120 -11.76 -14.78 1.96
CA GLU A 120 -12.24 -13.49 1.48
C GLU A 120 -11.33 -12.35 1.95
N ALA A 121 -10.83 -12.40 3.19
CA ALA A 121 -9.87 -11.43 3.69
C ALA A 121 -8.60 -11.38 2.82
N ALA A 122 -8.02 -12.54 2.51
CA ALA A 122 -6.86 -12.64 1.63
C ALA A 122 -7.17 -12.12 0.22
N ARG A 123 -8.36 -12.43 -0.33
CA ARG A 123 -8.79 -11.93 -1.64
C ARG A 123 -8.90 -10.41 -1.67
N ALA A 124 -9.51 -9.81 -0.66
CA ALA A 124 -9.68 -8.37 -0.56
C ALA A 124 -8.32 -7.65 -0.52
N TRP A 125 -7.40 -8.06 0.37
CA TRP A 125 -6.07 -7.44 0.41
C TRP A 125 -5.23 -7.69 -0.85
N ARG A 126 -5.36 -8.85 -1.51
CA ARG A 126 -4.73 -9.07 -2.83
C ARG A 126 -5.27 -8.09 -3.89
N ASN A 127 -6.58 -7.84 -3.91
CA ASN A 127 -7.17 -6.84 -4.80
C ASN A 127 -6.63 -5.43 -4.50
N ALA A 128 -6.48 -5.08 -3.22
CA ALA A 128 -5.86 -3.82 -2.79
C ALA A 128 -4.41 -3.70 -3.31
N LEU A 129 -3.61 -4.77 -3.19
CA LEU A 129 -2.23 -4.81 -3.66
C LEU A 129 -2.13 -4.72 -5.20
N ALA A 130 -3.10 -5.28 -5.93
CA ALA A 130 -3.13 -5.26 -7.39
C ALA A 130 -3.34 -3.85 -7.98
N LEU A 131 -3.91 -2.92 -7.21
CA LEU A 131 -4.08 -1.53 -7.66
C LEU A 131 -2.75 -0.77 -7.74
N HIS A 132 -1.71 -1.24 -7.06
CA HIS A 132 -0.40 -0.60 -7.04
C HIS A 132 0.39 -0.91 -8.31
N ARG A 133 0.78 0.15 -9.02
CA ARG A 133 1.51 0.09 -10.30
C ARG A 133 2.96 0.55 -10.22
N GLY A 134 3.42 1.05 -9.07
CA GLY A 134 4.79 1.51 -8.88
C GLY A 134 4.89 2.65 -7.87
N SER A 135 6.00 3.39 -7.92
CA SER A 135 6.21 4.58 -7.10
C SER A 135 5.28 5.72 -7.50
N LEU A 136 4.94 6.56 -6.51
CA LEU A 136 4.21 7.80 -6.71
C LEU A 136 5.06 8.74 -7.58
N VAL A 137 4.46 9.31 -8.64
CA VAL A 137 5.04 10.36 -9.50
C VAL A 137 6.54 10.13 -9.81
N GLY A 138 6.87 8.97 -10.39
CA GLY A 138 8.23 8.71 -10.90
C GLY A 138 9.33 8.63 -9.83
N GLY A 139 8.99 8.43 -8.55
CA GLY A 139 9.96 8.21 -7.47
C GLY A 139 10.55 9.47 -6.84
N VAL A 140 10.03 10.66 -7.15
CA VAL A 140 10.44 11.92 -6.53
C VAL A 140 9.22 12.62 -5.93
N CYS A 141 8.94 12.31 -4.66
CA CYS A 141 7.97 13.07 -3.86
C CYS A 141 8.43 14.51 -3.74
N ALA A 142 7.54 15.46 -4.04
CA ALA A 142 7.93 16.84 -4.33
C ALA A 142 7.60 17.83 -3.18
N GLY A 143 6.66 17.51 -2.27
CA GLY A 143 6.44 18.26 -1.02
C GLY A 143 5.76 17.47 0.11
N PRO A 144 5.38 18.14 1.22
CA PRO A 144 4.91 17.52 2.46
C PRO A 144 3.66 16.63 2.35
N ILE A 145 2.65 17.04 1.57
CA ILE A 145 1.39 16.31 1.38
C ILE A 145 1.67 14.99 0.65
N LEU A 146 2.35 15.03 -0.49
CA LEU A 146 2.65 13.81 -1.25
C LEU A 146 3.65 12.91 -0.52
N SER A 147 4.59 13.47 0.25
CA SER A 147 5.52 12.68 1.07
C SER A 147 4.84 11.94 2.21
N SER A 148 3.87 12.59 2.87
CA SER A 148 3.03 11.96 3.91
C SER A 148 2.15 10.86 3.30
N PHE A 149 1.58 11.12 2.13
CA PHE A 149 0.78 10.15 1.39
C PHE A 149 1.59 8.92 0.95
N ASP A 150 2.78 9.12 0.37
CA ASP A 150 3.67 8.02 -0.02
C ASP A 150 4.07 7.17 1.20
N SER A 151 4.39 7.81 2.32
CA SER A 151 4.72 7.11 3.57
C SER A 151 3.55 6.25 4.06
N TRP A 152 2.34 6.82 4.10
CA TRP A 152 1.11 6.08 4.44
C TRP A 152 0.85 4.93 3.46
N LEU A 153 1.05 5.16 2.16
CA LEU A 153 0.81 4.16 1.12
C LEU A 153 1.76 2.98 1.25
N ARG A 154 3.07 3.26 1.44
CA ARG A 154 4.09 2.23 1.69
C ARG A 154 3.77 1.40 2.93
N GLN A 155 3.41 2.05 4.03
CA GLN A 155 3.02 1.36 5.25
C GLN A 155 1.77 0.49 5.05
N SER A 156 0.74 1.05 4.42
CA SER A 156 -0.52 0.35 4.13
C SER A 156 -0.32 -0.85 3.21
N ARG A 157 0.60 -0.74 2.24
CA ARG A 157 0.99 -1.85 1.36
C ARG A 157 1.69 -2.97 2.13
N THR A 158 2.67 -2.63 2.97
CA THR A 158 3.36 -3.61 3.83
C THR A 158 2.36 -4.36 4.70
N GLU A 159 1.43 -3.63 5.32
CA GLU A 159 0.34 -4.22 6.11
C GLU A 159 -0.52 -5.18 5.27
N CYS A 160 -0.97 -4.79 4.07
CA CYS A 160 -1.76 -5.67 3.20
C CYS A 160 -1.00 -6.95 2.82
N VAL A 161 0.31 -6.86 2.59
CA VAL A 161 1.14 -8.05 2.29
C VAL A 161 1.17 -9.00 3.48
N GLU A 162 1.48 -8.49 4.67
CA GLU A 162 1.51 -9.31 5.88
C GLU A 162 0.14 -9.92 6.19
N LEU A 163 -0.93 -9.13 6.09
CA LEU A 163 -2.29 -9.58 6.38
C LEU A 163 -2.78 -10.62 5.37
N THR A 164 -2.46 -10.46 4.08
CA THR A 164 -2.75 -11.48 3.05
C THR A 164 -2.12 -12.82 3.43
N ALA A 165 -0.84 -12.82 3.81
CA ALA A 165 -0.14 -14.05 4.16
C ALA A 165 -0.69 -14.69 5.44
N TRP A 166 -1.01 -13.89 6.47
CA TRP A 166 -1.66 -14.44 7.68
C TRP A 166 -3.04 -15.03 7.39
N ALA A 167 -3.85 -14.36 6.56
CA ALA A 167 -5.15 -14.88 6.17
C ALA A 167 -5.05 -16.18 5.36
N GLN A 168 -4.11 -16.27 4.41
CA GLN A 168 -3.86 -17.52 3.68
C GLN A 168 -3.42 -18.65 4.61
N LEU A 169 -2.54 -18.37 5.58
CA LEU A 169 -2.11 -19.35 6.58
C LEU A 169 -3.27 -19.82 7.48
N SER A 170 -4.14 -18.89 7.91
CA SER A 170 -5.33 -19.24 8.70
C SER A 170 -6.37 -20.03 7.91
N ALA A 171 -6.51 -19.75 6.61
CA ALA A 171 -7.39 -20.49 5.71
C ALA A 171 -6.87 -21.88 5.32
N GLY A 172 -5.62 -22.23 5.69
CA GLY A 172 -5.00 -23.49 5.25
C GLY A 172 -4.44 -23.46 3.83
N LEU A 173 -4.41 -22.28 3.18
CA LEU A 173 -3.94 -22.07 1.81
C LEU A 173 -2.41 -21.96 1.75
N TYR A 174 -1.70 -22.97 2.27
CA TYR A 174 -0.26 -22.91 2.50
C TYR A 174 0.56 -22.79 1.21
N HIS A 175 0.17 -23.49 0.14
CA HIS A 175 0.86 -23.40 -1.15
C HIS A 175 0.73 -22.01 -1.79
N GLU A 176 -0.43 -21.38 -1.65
CA GLU A 176 -0.65 -20.02 -2.13
C GLU A 176 0.14 -19.01 -1.31
N ALA A 177 0.22 -19.21 0.01
CA ALA A 177 1.06 -18.40 0.89
C ALA A 177 2.53 -18.53 0.51
N ILE A 178 3.05 -19.73 0.24
CA ILE A 178 4.44 -19.94 -0.23
C ILE A 178 4.68 -19.18 -1.53
N GLY A 179 3.80 -19.35 -2.53
CA GLY A 179 3.94 -18.68 -3.83
C GLY A 179 3.94 -17.16 -3.71
N PHE A 180 3.03 -16.62 -2.90
CA PHE A 180 2.94 -15.19 -2.60
C PHE A 180 4.19 -14.69 -1.86
N LEU A 181 4.55 -15.28 -0.73
CA LEU A 181 5.65 -14.85 0.14
C LEU A 181 7.02 -14.98 -0.54
N THR A 182 7.23 -16.00 -1.38
CA THR A 182 8.47 -16.14 -2.16
C THR A 182 8.71 -14.95 -3.09
N GLN A 183 7.65 -14.27 -3.54
CA GLN A 183 7.76 -13.04 -4.33
C GLN A 183 7.91 -11.78 -3.46
N GLN A 184 7.41 -11.78 -2.23
CA GLN A 184 7.39 -10.59 -1.36
C GLN A 184 8.63 -10.47 -0.49
N VAL A 185 9.21 -11.58 -0.02
CA VAL A 185 10.42 -11.58 0.82
C VAL A 185 11.61 -10.89 0.12
N PRO A 186 11.94 -11.17 -1.15
CA PRO A 186 13.05 -10.48 -1.83
C PRO A 186 12.83 -8.96 -1.98
N ARG A 187 11.57 -8.52 -2.04
CA ARG A 187 11.21 -7.10 -2.14
C ARG A 187 11.25 -6.38 -0.78
N ASN A 188 11.12 -7.12 0.31
CA ASN A 188 11.12 -6.61 1.68
C ASN A 188 12.04 -7.47 2.56
N PRO A 189 13.35 -7.54 2.24
CA PRO A 189 14.25 -8.54 2.83
C PRO A 189 14.48 -8.34 4.33
N LEU A 190 14.21 -7.14 4.85
CA LEU A 190 14.33 -6.79 6.27
C LEU A 190 13.02 -6.92 7.05
N ASN A 191 11.93 -7.41 6.42
CA ASN A 191 10.68 -7.65 7.12
C ASN A 191 10.69 -9.06 7.74
N GLU A 192 10.94 -9.14 9.05
CA GLU A 192 10.97 -10.41 9.80
C GLU A 192 9.65 -11.18 9.76
N ILE A 193 8.50 -10.49 9.75
CA ILE A 193 7.17 -11.11 9.73
C ILE A 193 7.00 -11.93 8.45
N LEU A 194 7.47 -11.44 7.30
CA LEU A 194 7.37 -12.20 6.05
C LEU A 194 8.24 -13.47 6.08
N HIS A 195 9.41 -13.41 6.72
CA HIS A 195 10.25 -14.59 6.92
C HIS A 195 9.58 -15.61 7.84
N GLN A 196 9.00 -15.16 8.96
CA GLN A 196 8.23 -16.00 9.89
C GLN A 196 7.09 -16.71 9.16
N GLN A 197 6.27 -15.97 8.42
CA GLN A 197 5.14 -16.50 7.67
C GLN A 197 5.59 -17.54 6.63
N LEU A 198 6.69 -17.28 5.92
CA LEU A 198 7.19 -18.20 4.89
C LEU A 198 7.73 -19.48 5.53
N MET A 199 8.41 -19.38 6.67
CA MET A 199 8.87 -20.54 7.45
C MET A 199 7.68 -21.40 7.92
N LEU A 200 6.64 -20.77 8.47
CA LEU A 200 5.42 -21.45 8.90
C LEU A 200 4.69 -22.11 7.73
N ALA A 201 4.59 -21.44 6.58
CA ALA A 201 3.97 -21.99 5.38
C ALA A 201 4.69 -23.25 4.88
N PHE A 202 6.03 -23.22 4.84
CA PHE A 202 6.84 -24.39 4.49
C PHE A 202 6.71 -25.53 5.50
N LEU A 203 6.73 -25.24 6.81
CA LEU A 203 6.55 -26.25 7.84
C LEU A 203 5.18 -26.95 7.72
N LEU A 204 4.11 -26.17 7.57
CA LEU A 204 2.74 -26.69 7.43
C LEU A 204 2.54 -27.48 6.13
N SER A 205 3.35 -27.19 5.11
CA SER A 205 3.41 -27.95 3.85
C SER A 205 4.43 -29.11 3.89
N ARG A 206 4.95 -29.50 5.07
CA ARG A 206 5.93 -30.60 5.26
C ARG A 206 7.26 -30.40 4.54
N HIS A 207 7.65 -29.14 4.30
CA HIS A 207 8.91 -28.73 3.67
C HIS A 207 9.89 -28.13 4.68
N ARG A 208 10.21 -28.90 5.73
CA ARG A 208 11.02 -28.42 6.88
C ARG A 208 12.41 -27.91 6.48
N ALA A 209 13.09 -28.58 5.55
CA ALA A 209 14.40 -28.15 5.06
C ALA A 209 14.35 -26.76 4.40
N GLN A 210 13.29 -26.48 3.64
CA GLN A 210 13.04 -25.18 3.02
C GLN A 210 12.77 -24.11 4.08
N ALA A 211 11.98 -24.42 5.11
CA ALA A 211 11.74 -23.52 6.24
C ALA A 211 13.04 -23.13 6.97
N LEU A 212 13.92 -24.10 7.29
CA LEU A 212 15.22 -23.82 7.92
C LEU A 212 16.14 -22.98 7.01
N ARG A 213 16.09 -23.21 5.69
CA ARG A 213 16.84 -22.41 4.72
C ARG A 213 16.38 -20.95 4.68
N VAL A 214 15.08 -20.68 4.86
CA VAL A 214 14.56 -19.31 4.96
C VAL A 214 15.18 -18.58 6.14
N PHE A 215 15.23 -19.21 7.33
CA PHE A 215 15.89 -18.61 8.50
C PHE A 215 17.38 -18.32 8.26
N GLY A 216 18.12 -19.28 7.69
CA GLY A 216 19.53 -19.08 7.37
C GLY A 216 19.77 -17.91 6.40
N ASN A 217 18.90 -17.75 5.40
CA ASN A 217 18.95 -16.63 4.46
C ASN A 217 18.60 -15.30 5.13
N ALA A 218 17.56 -15.29 5.97
CA ALA A 218 17.14 -14.14 6.75
C ALA A 218 18.27 -13.66 7.65
N ARG A 219 18.85 -14.56 8.46
CA ARG A 219 19.96 -14.28 9.37
C ARG A 219 21.15 -13.63 8.66
N ARG A 220 21.58 -14.19 7.53
CA ARG A 220 22.65 -13.57 6.70
C ARG A 220 22.26 -12.16 6.26
N THR A 221 21.05 -12.00 5.74
CA THR A 221 20.54 -10.70 5.28
C THR A 221 20.52 -9.64 6.39
N PHE A 222 20.07 -9.98 7.59
CA PHE A 222 20.04 -9.05 8.73
C PHE A 222 21.45 -8.71 9.22
N SER A 223 22.32 -9.72 9.31
CA SER A 223 23.71 -9.52 9.69
C SER A 223 24.44 -8.63 8.69
N ASP A 224 24.34 -8.94 7.39
CA ASP A 224 25.03 -8.21 6.33
C ASP A 224 24.54 -6.76 6.16
N ARG A 225 23.23 -6.51 6.35
CA ARG A 225 22.63 -5.18 6.07
C ARG A 225 22.49 -4.29 7.30
N LEU A 226 22.30 -4.88 8.49
CA LEU A 226 22.05 -4.14 9.72
C LEU A 226 23.09 -4.40 10.80
N GLY A 227 23.94 -5.44 10.67
CA GLY A 227 24.83 -5.88 11.75
C GLY A 227 24.07 -6.48 12.94
N LEU A 228 22.83 -6.93 12.72
CA LEU A 228 21.94 -7.44 13.75
C LEU A 228 21.61 -8.92 13.54
N GLU A 229 21.32 -9.62 14.64
CA GLU A 229 20.72 -10.95 14.61
C GLU A 229 19.18 -10.86 14.48
N PRO A 230 18.51 -11.91 13.98
CA PRO A 230 17.05 -11.99 13.94
C PRO A 230 16.40 -11.76 15.31
N GLY A 231 15.26 -11.05 15.31
CA GLY A 231 14.47 -10.81 16.51
C GLY A 231 13.85 -12.08 17.13
N GLY A 232 13.38 -11.93 18.38
CA GLY A 232 12.87 -13.03 19.20
C GLY A 232 11.73 -13.83 18.56
N ASP A 233 10.77 -13.15 17.92
CA ASP A 233 9.64 -13.80 17.24
C ASP A 233 10.10 -14.71 16.08
N LEU A 234 11.12 -14.27 15.33
CA LEU A 234 11.68 -15.07 14.22
C LEU A 234 12.50 -16.25 14.75
N VAL A 235 13.22 -16.07 15.87
CA VAL A 235 13.91 -17.16 16.58
C VAL A 235 12.91 -18.18 17.13
N GLU A 236 11.77 -17.73 17.68
CA GLU A 236 10.72 -18.62 18.15
C GLU A 236 10.17 -19.50 17.03
N VAL A 237 9.89 -18.91 15.86
CA VAL A 237 9.45 -19.66 14.68
C VAL A 237 10.52 -20.64 14.21
N HIS A 238 11.80 -20.27 14.28
CA HIS A 238 12.88 -21.21 14.00
C HIS A 238 12.88 -22.41 14.94
N ASP A 239 12.64 -22.21 16.24
CA ASP A 239 12.53 -23.31 17.20
C ASP A 239 11.33 -24.22 16.92
N ILE A 240 10.17 -23.64 16.57
CA ILE A 240 8.99 -24.40 16.13
C ILE A 240 9.31 -25.31 14.94
N VAL A 241 10.00 -24.77 13.93
CA VAL A 241 10.44 -25.52 12.74
C VAL A 241 11.48 -26.58 13.11
N ARG A 242 12.40 -26.26 14.02
CA ARG A 242 13.45 -27.19 14.46
C ARG A 242 12.87 -28.36 15.24
N SER A 243 11.78 -28.19 15.97
CA SER A 243 11.07 -29.27 16.67
C SER A 243 9.99 -29.97 15.82
N ASP A 244 9.77 -29.54 14.57
CA ASP A 244 8.69 -30.02 13.69
C ASP A 244 7.28 -29.91 14.33
N ASP A 245 7.07 -28.89 15.18
CA ASP A 245 5.85 -28.75 15.97
C ASP A 245 4.75 -27.99 15.20
N VAL A 246 4.00 -28.74 14.40
CA VAL A 246 2.83 -28.24 13.64
C VAL A 246 1.75 -27.64 14.56
N GLY A 247 1.59 -28.17 15.77
CA GLY A 247 0.59 -27.67 16.73
C GLY A 247 0.95 -26.26 17.22
N ARG A 248 2.21 -26.04 17.57
CA ARG A 248 2.72 -24.72 17.97
C ARG A 248 2.73 -23.74 16.81
N ALA A 249 3.01 -24.20 15.59
CA ALA A 249 2.90 -23.38 14.37
C ALA A 249 1.48 -22.83 14.18
N LYS A 250 0.45 -23.68 14.30
CA LYS A 250 -0.96 -23.25 14.20
C LYS A 250 -1.34 -22.24 15.30
N ARG A 251 -0.91 -22.48 16.55
CA ARG A 251 -1.15 -21.53 17.66
C ARG A 251 -0.47 -20.19 17.43
N ALA A 252 0.75 -20.18 16.89
CA ALA A 252 1.47 -18.96 16.54
C ALA A 252 0.70 -18.13 15.50
N ILE A 253 0.16 -18.78 14.45
CA ILE A 253 -0.70 -18.13 13.44
C ILE A 253 -1.94 -17.51 14.11
N SER A 254 -2.68 -18.28 14.91
CA SER A 254 -3.87 -17.78 15.60
C SER A 254 -3.58 -16.59 16.52
N SER A 255 -2.48 -16.64 17.27
CA SER A 255 -2.04 -15.54 18.14
C SER A 255 -1.67 -14.28 17.34
N ALA A 256 -0.90 -14.45 16.27
CA ALA A 256 -0.47 -13.37 15.37
C ALA A 256 -1.65 -12.66 14.72
N VAL A 257 -2.69 -13.41 14.33
CA VAL A 257 -3.95 -12.87 13.78
C VAL A 257 -4.75 -12.13 14.84
N ALA A 258 -4.93 -12.73 16.01
CA ALA A 258 -5.69 -12.10 17.10
C ALA A 258 -5.06 -10.77 17.55
N SER A 259 -3.73 -10.69 17.59
CA SER A 259 -2.99 -9.46 17.87
C SER A 259 -3.31 -8.34 16.86
N ARG A 260 -3.30 -8.68 15.57
CA ARG A 260 -3.53 -7.72 14.47
C ARG A 260 -4.98 -7.24 14.39
N LEU A 261 -5.94 -8.09 14.72
CA LEU A 261 -7.34 -7.69 14.83
C LEU A 261 -7.56 -6.71 15.98
N ARG A 262 -6.84 -6.85 17.10
CA ARG A 262 -6.90 -5.88 18.20
C ARG A 262 -6.28 -4.53 17.82
N SER A 263 -5.12 -4.53 17.15
CA SER A 263 -4.48 -3.28 16.73
C SER A 263 -5.29 -2.49 15.70
N HIS A 264 -6.09 -3.15 14.87
CA HIS A 264 -6.92 -2.48 13.86
C HIS A 264 -8.23 -1.89 14.43
N ARG A 265 -8.73 -2.40 15.57
CA ARG A 265 -9.95 -1.86 16.20
C ARG A 265 -9.74 -0.51 16.90
N SER A 266 -8.51 0.00 16.98
CA SER A 266 -8.21 1.36 17.44
C SER A 266 -7.83 2.22 16.24
N PRO A 267 -8.79 2.96 15.64
CA PRO A 267 -9.01 4.35 16.06
C PRO A 267 -10.48 4.80 15.91
N VAL A 268 -11.28 4.62 16.96
CA VAL A 268 -12.56 5.33 17.14
C VAL A 268 -12.67 5.66 18.62
N GLU A 269 -12.00 6.74 19.03
CA GLU A 269 -12.26 7.53 20.24
C GLU A 269 -11.14 8.57 20.35
N SER A 270 -11.31 9.71 19.66
CA SER A 270 -10.82 11.07 19.98
C SER A 270 -11.12 12.01 18.81
#